data_AF-A0A963LBY9-F1
#
_entry.id   AF-A0A963LBY9-F1
#
_cell.length_a   1.000
_cell.length_b   1.000
_cell.length_c   1.000
_cell.angle_alpha   90.00
_cell.angle_beta   90.00
_cell.angle_gamma   90.00
#
_symmetry.space_group_name_H-M   'P 1'
#
loop_
_entity.id
_entity.type
_entity.pdbx_description
1 polymer ?
#
loop_
_entity_poly.entity_id
_entity_poly.type
_entity_poly.pdbx_seq_one_letter_code
_entity_poly.pdbx_strand_id
1 'polypeptide(L)'
;ADELTTTTEDHMDTFTQPKITGYRQLSEAEVALMNEGKALAEQCGAFIEKLRLHPSASAPLSDAHKIGPPLDQRWVSIGATDLQRGFMAVIRGIAQPSTF
;
A
#
# COMPACT_ATOMS: atom_id res chain seq x y z
N ALA A 1 27.28 28.11 -35.77
CA ALA A 1 25.90 27.72 -35.44
C ALA A 1 25.97 27.23 -34.00
N ASP A 2 25.57 28.09 -33.08
CA ASP A 2 25.68 27.88 -31.63
C ASP A 2 24.42 27.13 -31.20
N GLU A 3 24.60 25.89 -30.75
CA GLU A 3 23.52 24.96 -30.45
C GLU A 3 22.99 25.30 -29.06
N LEU A 4 21.86 26.00 -29.03
CA LEU A 4 21.17 26.45 -27.83
C LEU A 4 20.73 25.23 -27.00
N THR A 5 21.56 24.80 -26.04
CA THR A 5 21.18 23.86 -24.98
C THR A 5 20.02 24.45 -24.20
N THR A 6 18.81 24.08 -24.60
CA THR A 6 17.59 24.37 -23.85
C THR A 6 17.58 23.37 -22.71
N THR A 7 18.11 23.77 -21.55
CA THR A 7 17.91 23.04 -20.30
C THR A 7 16.43 23.15 -19.99
N THR A 8 15.68 22.09 -20.27
CA THR A 8 14.29 21.98 -19.83
C THR A 8 14.34 21.90 -18.30
N GLU A 9 14.16 23.03 -17.63
CA GLU A 9 13.86 23.06 -16.20
C GLU A 9 12.52 22.32 -16.05
N ASP A 10 12.60 21.07 -15.58
CA ASP A 10 11.43 20.26 -15.25
C ASP A 10 10.78 20.94 -14.03
N HIS A 11 9.85 21.86 -14.31
CA HIS A 11 9.12 22.60 -13.30
C HIS A 11 8.25 21.58 -12.57
N MET A 12 8.76 21.04 -11.46
CA MET A 12 7.99 20.22 -10.54
C MET A 12 6.90 21.10 -9.92
N ASP A 13 5.76 21.16 -10.59
CA ASP A 13 4.54 21.78 -10.07
C ASP A 13 4.24 21.14 -8.71
N THR A 14 4.54 21.88 -7.65
CA THR A 14 4.36 21.40 -6.29
C THR A 14 2.87 21.37 -5.98
N PHE A 15 2.25 20.21 -6.17
CA PHE A 15 0.85 20.00 -5.81
C PHE A 15 0.68 20.13 -4.30
N THR A 16 0.13 21.25 -3.85
CA THR A 16 -0.23 21.45 -2.45
C THR A 16 -1.56 20.75 -2.19
N GLN A 17 -1.53 19.70 -1.36
CA GLN A 17 -2.74 18.96 -1.04
C GLN A 17 -3.76 19.87 -0.33
N PRO A 18 -5.01 19.96 -0.82
CA PRO A 18 -6.06 20.70 -0.16
C PRO A 18 -6.31 20.19 1.25
N LYS A 19 -6.58 21.10 2.19
CA LYS A 19 -6.91 20.73 3.57
C LYS A 19 -8.21 19.94 3.60
N ILE A 20 -8.20 18.77 4.22
CA ILE A 20 -9.39 17.94 4.45
C ILE A 20 -9.98 18.31 5.82
N THR A 21 -11.28 18.63 5.86
CA THR A 21 -12.00 18.88 7.11
C THR A 21 -11.85 17.69 8.06
N GLY A 22 -11.49 17.95 9.32
CA GLY A 22 -11.25 16.90 10.31
C GLY A 22 -9.84 16.31 10.31
N TYR A 23 -8.94 16.79 9.43
CA TYR A 23 -7.54 16.41 9.41
C TYR A 23 -6.63 17.62 9.60
N ARG A 24 -5.44 17.39 10.18
CA ARG A 24 -4.37 18.39 10.18
C ARG A 24 -3.67 18.45 8.83
N GLN A 25 -3.00 19.55 8.54
CA GLN A 25 -2.07 19.61 7.40
C GLN A 25 -0.82 18.80 7.74
N LEU A 26 -0.38 17.96 6.81
CA LEU A 26 0.87 17.22 6.94
C LEU A 26 2.05 18.04 6.42
N SER A 27 3.19 17.92 7.09
CA SER A 27 4.48 18.36 6.55
C SER A 27 4.95 17.43 5.44
N GLU A 28 5.92 17.89 4.64
CA GLU A 28 6.51 17.07 3.56
C GLU A 28 7.09 15.75 4.08
N ALA A 29 7.75 15.77 5.24
CA ALA A 29 8.28 14.56 5.86
C ALA A 29 7.17 13.55 6.23
N GLU A 30 6.02 14.05 6.69
CA GLU A 30 4.87 13.20 7.03
C GLU A 30 4.16 12.67 5.80
N VAL A 31 4.11 13.46 4.72
CA VAL A 31 3.63 13.00 3.40
C VAL A 31 4.55 11.91 2.84
N ALA A 32 5.87 12.05 3.00
CA ALA A 32 6.82 11.02 2.59
C ALA A 32 6.57 9.71 3.36
N LEU A 33 6.42 9.77 4.68
CA LEU A 33 6.09 8.61 5.51
C LEU A 33 4.74 7.98 5.14
N MET A 34 3.73 8.80 4.85
CA MET A 34 2.41 8.35 4.38
C MET A 34 2.54 7.54 3.08
N ASN A 35 3.31 8.04 2.12
CA ASN A 35 3.50 7.41 0.82
C ASN A 35 4.34 6.12 0.94
N GLU A 36 5.39 6.14 1.76
CA GLU A 36 6.18 4.95 2.07
C GLU A 36 5.32 3.84 2.68
N GLY A 37 4.51 4.18 3.70
CA GLY A 37 3.58 3.23 4.32
C GLY A 37 2.57 2.64 3.34
N LYS A 38 2.05 3.44 2.40
CA LYS A 38 1.16 2.96 1.33
C LYS A 38 1.86 2.02 0.35
N ALA A 39 3.08 2.36 -0.06
CA ALA A 39 3.87 1.50 -0.95
C ALA A 39 4.19 0.15 -0.30
N LEU A 40 4.49 0.13 1.00
CA LEU A 40 4.67 -1.13 1.75
C LEU A 40 3.37 -1.92 1.84
N ALA A 41 2.23 -1.27 2.08
CA ALA A 41 0.92 -1.93 2.12
C ALA A 41 0.59 -2.61 0.78
N GLU A 42 0.90 -1.97 -0.34
CA GLU A 42 0.72 -2.54 -1.68
C GLU A 42 1.60 -3.78 -1.90
N GLN A 43 2.87 -3.73 -1.50
CA GLN A 43 3.77 -4.89 -1.56
C GLN A 43 3.27 -6.06 -0.71
N CYS A 44 2.77 -5.79 0.49
CA CYS A 44 2.13 -6.80 1.33
C CYS A 44 0.89 -7.40 0.65
N GLY A 45 0.06 -6.57 0.00
CA GLY A 45 -1.09 -7.05 -0.78
C GLY A 45 -0.68 -8.01 -1.90
N ALA A 46 0.33 -7.63 -2.69
CA ALA A 46 0.88 -8.50 -3.74
C ALA A 46 1.44 -9.82 -3.20
N PHE A 47 2.06 -9.80 -2.01
CA PHE A 47 2.51 -11.01 -1.34
C PHE A 47 1.34 -11.91 -0.92
N ILE A 48 0.29 -11.35 -0.32
CA ILE A 48 -0.92 -12.11 0.05
C ILE A 48 -1.57 -12.75 -1.17
N GLU A 49 -1.65 -12.06 -2.31
CA GLU A 49 -2.20 -12.63 -3.55
C GLU A 49 -1.39 -13.85 -4.01
N LYS A 50 -0.05 -13.81 -3.92
CA LYS A 50 0.79 -14.99 -4.21
C LYS A 50 0.45 -16.17 -3.30
N LEU A 51 0.25 -15.94 -2.00
CA LEU A 51 -0.13 -17.00 -1.05
C LEU A 51 -1.51 -17.61 -1.37
N ARG A 52 -2.45 -16.80 -1.84
CA ARG A 52 -3.80 -17.24 -2.23
C ARG A 52 -3.83 -18.10 -3.49
N LEU A 53 -2.77 -18.07 -4.29
CA LEU A 53 -2.64 -18.97 -5.44
C LEU A 53 -2.34 -20.42 -5.01
N HIS A 54 -1.99 -20.70 -3.76
CA HIS A 54 -1.79 -22.07 -3.29
C HIS A 54 -3.11 -22.80 -3.00
N PRO A 55 -3.17 -24.14 -3.16
CA PRO A 55 -4.31 -24.92 -2.72
C PRO A 55 -4.58 -24.73 -1.22
N SER A 56 -5.82 -24.93 -0.79
CA SER A 56 -6.13 -24.98 0.64
C SER A 56 -5.77 -26.34 1.22
N ALA A 57 -5.08 -26.37 2.35
CA ALA A 57 -4.77 -27.60 3.08
C ALA A 57 -6.02 -28.38 3.54
N SER A 58 -7.18 -27.72 3.62
CA SER A 58 -8.46 -28.30 4.08
C SER A 58 -9.46 -28.62 2.96
N ALA A 59 -9.16 -28.26 1.70
CA ALA A 59 -10.05 -28.51 0.57
C ALA A 59 -9.57 -29.71 -0.26
N PRO A 60 -10.50 -30.47 -0.89
CA PRO A 60 -10.10 -31.46 -1.89
C PRO A 60 -9.31 -30.78 -3.02
N LEU A 61 -8.29 -31.46 -3.56
CA LEU A 61 -7.50 -30.99 -4.70
C LEU A 61 -8.41 -30.90 -5.95
N SER A 62 -9.11 -29.79 -6.11
CA SER A 62 -9.90 -29.54 -7.31
C SER A 62 -9.96 -28.05 -7.60
N ASP A 63 -8.80 -27.44 -7.85
CA ASP A 63 -8.74 -26.18 -8.58
C ASP A 63 -7.51 -26.22 -9.49
N ALA A 64 -7.73 -26.37 -10.79
CA ALA A 64 -6.68 -26.46 -11.81
C ALA A 64 -5.80 -25.19 -11.92
N HIS A 65 -6.17 -24.11 -11.21
CA HIS A 65 -5.52 -22.81 -11.24
C HIS A 65 -4.66 -22.53 -9.99
N LYS A 66 -4.49 -23.50 -9.08
CA LYS A 66 -3.68 -23.34 -7.87
C LYS A 66 -2.26 -23.89 -8.03
N ILE A 67 -1.27 -23.19 -7.48
CA ILE A 67 0.17 -23.47 -7.63
C ILE A 67 0.78 -24.03 -6.34
N GLY A 68 1.76 -24.93 -6.45
CA GLY A 68 2.58 -25.37 -5.32
C GLY A 68 1.85 -26.21 -4.26
N PRO A 69 2.51 -26.47 -3.11
CA PRO A 69 1.92 -27.26 -2.02
C PRO A 69 0.76 -26.53 -1.33
N PRO A 70 -0.18 -27.25 -0.69
CA PRO A 70 -1.28 -26.63 0.04
C PRO A 70 -0.80 -25.75 1.20
N LEU A 71 -1.46 -24.61 1.38
CA LEU A 71 -1.28 -23.70 2.51
C LEU A 71 -2.56 -23.62 3.35
N ASP A 72 -2.43 -23.24 4.62
CA ASP A 72 -3.59 -22.93 5.45
C ASP A 72 -4.16 -21.54 5.09
N GLN A 73 -5.18 -21.54 4.23
CA GLN A 73 -5.80 -20.32 3.73
C GLN A 73 -6.59 -19.55 4.81
N ARG A 74 -6.95 -20.19 5.93
CA ARG A 74 -7.54 -19.48 7.08
C ARG A 74 -6.50 -18.56 7.69
N TRP A 75 -5.28 -19.04 7.94
CA TRP A 75 -4.21 -18.20 8.48
C TRP A 75 -3.72 -17.14 7.50
N VAL A 76 -3.70 -17.42 6.19
CA VAL A 76 -3.44 -16.39 5.15
C VAL A 76 -4.48 -15.27 5.23
N SER A 77 -5.76 -15.61 5.39
CA SER A 77 -6.85 -14.63 5.47
C SER A 77 -6.80 -13.79 6.76
N ILE A 78 -6.45 -14.41 7.89
CA ILE A 78 -6.23 -13.72 9.16
C ILE A 78 -5.07 -12.73 9.01
N GLY A 79 -3.91 -13.19 8.54
CA GLY A 79 -2.74 -12.35 8.31
C GLY A 79 -3.02 -11.19 7.36
N ALA A 80 -3.73 -11.43 6.26
CA ALA A 80 -4.14 -10.37 5.33
C ALA A 80 -4.98 -9.28 6.02
N THR A 81 -5.95 -9.70 6.85
CA THR A 81 -6.82 -8.77 7.58
C THR A 81 -6.02 -7.97 8.61
N ASP A 82 -5.14 -8.63 9.35
CA ASP A 82 -4.34 -7.98 10.40
C ASP A 82 -3.29 -7.03 9.82
N LEU A 83 -2.68 -7.37 8.68
CA LEU A 83 -1.81 -6.47 7.93
C LEU A 83 -2.58 -5.24 7.43
N GLN A 84 -3.77 -5.43 6.84
CA GLN A 84 -4.62 -4.30 6.41
C GLN A 84 -4.97 -3.38 7.58
N ARG A 85 -5.41 -3.95 8.71
CA ARG A 85 -5.71 -3.18 9.93
C ARG A 85 -4.47 -2.47 10.48
N GLY A 86 -3.33 -3.15 10.49
CA GLY A 86 -2.04 -2.59 10.91
C GLY A 86 -1.67 -1.37 10.08
N PHE A 87 -1.72 -1.48 8.75
CA PHE A 87 -1.48 -0.35 7.85
C PHE A 87 -2.51 0.78 8.05
N MET A 88 -3.80 0.46 8.19
CA MET A 88 -4.82 1.47 8.52
C MET A 88 -4.50 2.21 9.83
N ALA A 89 -4.05 1.49 10.86
CA ALA A 89 -3.70 2.08 12.15
C ALA A 89 -2.48 2.99 12.07
N VAL A 90 -1.38 2.58 11.41
CA VAL A 90 -0.19 3.42 11.27
C VAL A 90 -0.45 4.63 10.38
N ILE A 91 -1.22 4.48 9.29
CA ILE A 91 -1.64 5.60 8.43
C ILE A 91 -2.50 6.59 9.22
N ARG A 92 -3.43 6.10 10.06
CA ARG A 92 -4.21 6.97 10.96
C ARG A 92 -3.32 7.67 11.98
N GLY A 93 -2.26 7.01 12.46
CA GLY A 93 -1.25 7.58 13.34
C GLY A 93 -0.52 8.78 12.71
N ILE A 94 -0.24 8.72 11.41
CA ILE A 94 0.35 9.85 10.65
C ILE A 94 -0.71 10.93 10.44
N ALA A 95 -1.90 10.56 9.95
CA ALA A 95 -2.94 11.49 9.55
C ALA A 95 -3.59 12.26 10.73
N GLN A 96 -3.61 11.68 11.93
CA GLN A 96 -4.17 12.24 13.16
C GLN A 96 -5.53 12.95 12.95
N PRO A 97 -6.58 12.23 12.50
CA PRO A 97 -7.91 12.82 12.37
C PRO A 97 -8.45 13.29 13.72
N SER A 98 -9.16 14.42 13.73
CA SER A 98 -9.81 14.98 14.91
C SER A 98 -11.28 14.55 15.07
N THR A 99 -11.80 13.79 14.11
CA THR A 99 -13.16 13.23 14.12
C THR A 99 -13.13 11.70 14.20
N PHE A 100 -14.27 11.10 14.57
CA PHE A 100 -14.42 9.65 14.73
C PHE A 100 -14.27 8.92 13.38
#